data_AF-A0A0F8YPH0-F1
#
_entry.id   AF-A0A0F8YPH0-F1
#
_cell.length_a   1.000
_cell.length_b   1.000
_cell.length_c   1.000
_cell.angle_alpha   90.00
_cell.angle_beta   90.00
_cell.angle_gamma   90.00
#
_symmetry.space_group_name_H-M   'P 1'
#
loop_
_entity.id
_entity.type
_entity.pdbx_description
1 polymer ?
#
loop_
_entity_poly.entity_id
_entity_poly.type
_entity_poly.pdbx_seq_one_letter_code
_entity_poly.pdbx_strand_id
1 'polypeptide(L)'
;TQAYVKDIDGFELEVEFLTSSNFRGDKNKNVEIAGVIAQPLRYLELSLQNFIEFTTQSNNTGFVVSPETWIFHKGLTFIKRFSDSKIYKDLYGIWYVATQLGKFSDKAIIEVKDLVKQHSKWFKRFQKNIFEWTDKATPLDWTRLESQDPYGKLHKVNFMYLMKKWL
;
A
#
# COMPACT_ATOMS: atom_id res chain seq x y z
N THR A 1 13.24 -9.95 -10.72
CA THR A 1 12.93 -9.44 -9.37
C THR A 1 13.41 -10.45 -8.37
N GLN A 2 14.47 -10.19 -7.61
CA GLN A 2 14.89 -11.07 -6.53
C GLN A 2 14.47 -10.41 -5.21
N ALA A 3 13.49 -11.02 -4.54
CA ALA A 3 13.33 -10.83 -3.11
C ALA A 3 14.33 -11.79 -2.43
N TYR A 4 14.99 -11.38 -1.36
CA TYR A 4 15.68 -12.37 -0.52
C TYR A 4 14.59 -13.11 0.24
N VAL A 5 14.22 -14.27 -0.29
CA VAL A 5 13.30 -15.21 0.37
C VAL A 5 14.17 -16.13 1.20
N LYS A 6 14.03 -16.02 2.53
CA LYS A 6 14.63 -16.99 3.44
C LYS A 6 13.52 -17.82 4.04
N ASP A 7 13.62 -19.13 3.91
CA ASP A 7 12.79 -20.05 4.67
C ASP A 7 13.27 -20.03 6.13
N ILE A 8 12.39 -19.62 7.03
CA ILE A 8 12.58 -19.71 8.47
C ILE A 8 11.36 -20.44 9.02
N ASP A 9 11.57 -21.63 9.59
CA ASP A 9 10.53 -22.47 10.18
C ASP A 9 9.36 -22.82 9.23
N GLY A 10 9.63 -22.95 7.92
CA GLY A 10 8.62 -23.30 6.90
C GLY A 10 7.83 -22.10 6.36
N PHE A 11 8.23 -20.87 6.71
CA PHE A 11 7.62 -19.64 6.21
C PHE A 11 8.58 -18.89 5.28
N GLU A 12 8.09 -18.51 4.10
CA GLU A 12 8.81 -17.62 3.19
C GLU A 12 8.81 -16.19 3.73
N LEU A 13 9.97 -15.72 4.21
CA LEU A 13 10.14 -14.34 4.65
C LEU A 13 10.72 -13.49 3.51
N GLU A 14 9.94 -12.52 3.00
CA GLU A 14 10.43 -11.47 2.10
C GLU A 14 11.06 -10.34 2.93
N VAL A 15 12.38 -10.15 2.81
CA VAL A 15 13.12 -9.09 3.53
C VAL A 15 13.33 -7.88 2.61
N GLU A 16 12.69 -6.74 2.92
CA GLU A 16 12.94 -5.45 2.27
C GLU A 16 14.00 -4.66 3.08
N PHE A 17 15.06 -4.16 2.42
CA PHE A 17 16.14 -3.45 3.10
C PHE A 17 15.95 -1.92 3.06
N LEU A 18 16.38 -1.25 4.11
CA LEU A 18 16.31 0.22 4.25
C LEU A 18 17.70 0.79 3.97
N THR A 19 17.80 1.86 3.16
CA THR A 19 19.09 2.54 2.95
C THR A 19 18.99 4.02 3.23
N SER A 20 20.06 4.60 3.79
CA SER A 20 20.11 6.01 4.13
C SER A 20 20.10 6.90 2.88
N SER A 21 19.61 8.13 3.03
CA SER A 21 19.57 9.11 1.93
C SER A 21 20.94 9.51 1.41
N ASN A 22 22.01 9.28 2.18
CA ASN A 22 23.36 9.73 1.87
C ASN A 22 23.98 8.92 0.72
N PHE A 23 23.48 7.70 0.49
CA PHE A 23 23.92 6.82 -0.60
C PHE A 23 23.00 6.88 -1.83
N ARG A 24 22.00 7.76 -1.85
CA ARG A 24 21.03 7.88 -2.95
C ARG A 24 21.21 9.19 -3.72
N GLY A 25 21.35 9.10 -5.04
CA GLY A 25 21.26 10.27 -5.93
C GLY A 25 19.88 10.92 -5.89
N ASP A 26 18.80 10.11 -5.84
CA ASP A 26 17.44 10.57 -5.59
C ASP A 26 16.90 10.00 -4.26
N LYS A 27 16.66 10.89 -3.29
CA LYS A 27 16.18 10.56 -1.94
C LYS A 27 14.80 9.90 -1.91
N ASN A 28 14.04 9.94 -3.00
CA ASN A 28 12.68 9.42 -3.08
C ASN A 28 12.55 8.13 -3.91
N LYS A 29 13.59 7.74 -4.64
CA LYS A 29 13.55 6.61 -5.56
C LYS A 29 13.97 5.32 -4.85
N ASN A 30 13.27 4.22 -5.13
CA ASN A 30 13.74 2.88 -4.76
C ASN A 30 15.03 2.57 -5.53
N VAL A 31 16.02 1.98 -4.87
CA VAL A 31 17.28 1.59 -5.49
C VAL A 31 17.48 0.09 -5.33
N GLU A 32 18.07 -0.55 -6.33
CA GLU A 32 18.46 -1.97 -6.24
C GLU A 32 19.93 -2.04 -5.81
N ILE A 33 20.21 -2.75 -4.71
CA ILE A 33 21.56 -2.96 -4.20
C ILE A 33 21.75 -4.46 -4.08
N ALA A 34 22.70 -5.02 -4.83
CA ALA A 34 22.98 -6.46 -4.83
C ALA A 34 21.73 -7.34 -5.02
N GLY A 35 20.87 -6.97 -5.97
CA GLY A 35 19.62 -7.70 -6.25
C GLY A 35 18.46 -7.40 -5.30
N VAL A 36 18.67 -6.57 -4.27
CA VAL A 36 17.67 -6.25 -3.25
C VAL A 36 17.07 -4.87 -3.49
N ILE A 37 15.74 -4.78 -3.48
CA ILE A 37 15.02 -3.50 -3.56
C ILE A 37 15.09 -2.80 -2.21
N ALA A 38 15.77 -1.66 -2.18
CA ALA A 38 15.85 -0.80 -1.02
C ALA A 38 14.90 0.40 -1.11
N GLN A 39 13.99 0.50 -0.15
CA GLN A 39 13.03 1.60 -0.06
C GLN A 39 13.59 2.75 0.79
N PRO A 40 13.29 4.02 0.43
CA PRO A 40 13.64 5.13 1.29
C PRO A 40 12.81 5.03 2.58
N LEU A 41 13.41 5.38 3.73
CA LEU A 41 12.71 5.42 5.02
C LEU A 41 11.49 6.36 5.04
N ARG A 42 11.41 7.27 4.07
CA ARG A 42 10.29 8.20 3.90
C ARG A 42 8.99 7.40 3.68
N TYR A 43 8.00 7.68 4.53
CA TYR A 43 6.69 7.00 4.67
C TYR A 43 6.71 5.72 5.52
N LEU A 44 7.84 5.02 5.65
CA LEU A 44 7.92 3.85 6.53
C LEU A 44 7.69 4.23 8.00
N GLU A 45 8.15 5.42 8.40
CA GLU A 45 7.92 5.98 9.73
C GLU A 45 6.43 6.00 10.11
N LEU A 46 5.53 6.27 9.17
CA LEU A 46 4.08 6.20 9.41
C LEU A 46 3.67 4.80 9.89
N SER A 47 4.18 3.78 9.22
CA SER A 47 3.86 2.37 9.52
C SER A 47 4.46 1.92 10.86
N LEU A 48 5.59 2.51 11.27
CA LEU A 48 6.21 2.23 12.56
C LEU A 48 5.53 2.97 13.72
N GLN A 49 4.90 4.13 13.47
CA GLN A 49 4.26 4.95 14.49
C GLN A 49 2.77 4.64 14.67
N ASN A 50 2.11 4.12 13.64
CA ASN A 50 0.66 3.87 13.63
C ASN A 50 0.39 2.38 13.43
N PHE A 51 0.30 1.67 14.55
CA PHE A 51 0.01 0.24 14.60
C PHE A 51 -1.17 -0.03 15.52
N ILE A 52 -1.84 -1.15 15.28
CA ILE A 52 -2.88 -1.70 16.14
C ILE A 52 -2.42 -3.07 16.64
N GLU A 53 -2.86 -3.43 17.83
CA GLU A 53 -2.74 -4.80 18.32
C GLU A 53 -3.82 -5.67 17.65
N PHE A 54 -3.45 -6.88 17.26
CA PHE A 54 -4.39 -7.91 16.82
C PHE A 54 -4.22 -9.16 17.69
N THR A 55 -5.30 -9.95 17.73
CA THR A 55 -5.29 -11.27 18.35
C THR A 55 -5.77 -12.29 17.33
N THR A 56 -5.02 -13.37 17.14
CA THR A 56 -5.42 -14.47 16.26
C THR A 56 -6.53 -15.30 16.89
N GLN A 57 -7.17 -16.15 16.10
CA GLN A 57 -8.12 -17.16 16.63
C GLN A 57 -7.47 -18.15 17.60
N SER A 58 -6.14 -18.31 17.52
CA SER A 58 -5.34 -19.13 18.43
C SER A 58 -4.82 -18.36 19.65
N ASN A 59 -5.37 -17.18 19.95
CA ASN A 59 -4.97 -16.30 21.06
C ASN A 59 -3.53 -15.77 21.03
N ASN A 60 -2.87 -15.77 19.87
CA ASN A 60 -1.58 -15.10 19.74
C ASN A 60 -1.81 -13.61 19.51
N THR A 61 -1.04 -12.76 20.19
CA THR A 61 -1.08 -11.30 19.98
C THR A 61 0.08 -10.83 19.13
N GLY A 62 -0.13 -9.71 18.46
CA GLY A 62 0.90 -9.06 17.67
C GLY A 62 0.51 -7.66 17.26
N PHE A 63 1.43 -6.96 16.63
CA PHE A 63 1.19 -5.63 16.09
C PHE A 63 1.15 -5.68 14.57
N VAL A 64 0.22 -4.93 14.00
CA VAL A 64 0.12 -4.71 12.55
C VAL A 64 -0.10 -3.23 12.29
N VAL A 65 0.36 -2.75 11.15
CA VAL A 65 0.11 -1.38 10.71
C VAL A 65 -1.39 -1.12 10.69
N SER A 66 -1.81 0.05 11.19
CA SER A 66 -3.23 0.41 11.20
C SER A 66 -3.78 0.51 9.76
N PRO A 67 -5.03 0.08 9.49
CA PRO A 67 -5.59 0.02 8.15
C PRO A 67 -5.51 1.34 7.36
N GLU A 68 -5.78 2.47 8.02
CA GLU A 68 -5.71 3.81 7.46
C GLU A 68 -4.29 4.21 7.08
N THR A 69 -3.32 3.87 7.92
CA THR A 69 -1.89 4.09 7.65
C THR A 69 -1.43 3.21 6.51
N TRP A 70 -1.90 1.96 6.47
CA TRP A 70 -1.58 1.03 5.40
C TRP A 70 -2.09 1.54 4.05
N ILE A 71 -3.36 1.97 3.97
CA ILE A 71 -3.94 2.60 2.76
C ILE A 71 -3.06 3.78 2.33
N PHE A 72 -2.76 4.67 3.27
CA PHE A 72 -2.03 5.89 2.98
C PHE A 72 -0.61 5.62 2.49
N HIS A 73 0.11 4.72 3.17
CA HIS A 73 1.45 4.28 2.82
C HIS A 73 1.49 3.64 1.43
N LYS A 74 0.57 2.72 1.13
CA LYS A 74 0.49 2.06 -0.17
C LYS A 74 0.16 3.04 -1.29
N GLY A 75 -0.75 3.96 -1.04
CA GLY A 75 -1.08 5.04 -1.96
C GLY A 75 0.11 5.92 -2.35
N LEU A 76 1.07 6.10 -1.45
CA LEU A 76 2.29 6.87 -1.68
C LEU A 76 3.37 6.09 -2.44
N THR A 77 3.40 4.76 -2.25
CA THR A 77 4.54 3.93 -2.61
C THR A 77 4.30 2.98 -3.78
N PHE A 78 3.05 2.67 -4.15
CA PHE A 78 2.75 1.71 -5.21
C PHE A 78 3.42 2.08 -6.55
N ILE A 79 3.45 3.36 -6.92
CA ILE A 79 4.11 3.86 -8.14
C ILE A 79 5.63 3.60 -8.18
N LYS A 80 6.23 3.24 -7.05
CA LYS A 80 7.66 2.94 -6.93
C LYS A 80 7.96 1.45 -7.05
N ARG A 81 6.94 0.60 -7.19
CA ARG A 81 7.11 -0.84 -7.43
C ARG A 81 7.65 -1.05 -8.85
N PHE A 82 8.61 -1.96 -8.98
CA PHE A 82 9.17 -2.35 -10.28
C PHE A 82 8.30 -3.35 -11.04
N SER A 83 7.34 -3.99 -10.36
CA SER A 83 6.51 -5.05 -10.94
C SER A 83 5.05 -4.62 -10.95
N ASP A 84 4.43 -4.71 -12.12
CA ASP A 84 3.00 -4.39 -12.32
C ASP A 84 2.10 -5.24 -11.43
N SER A 85 2.43 -6.53 -11.22
CA SER A 85 1.64 -7.38 -10.32
C SER A 85 1.65 -6.87 -8.88
N LYS A 86 2.79 -6.32 -8.40
CA LYS A 86 2.88 -5.67 -7.09
C LYS A 86 2.11 -4.34 -7.06
N ILE A 87 2.09 -3.59 -8.16
CA ILE A 87 1.26 -2.38 -8.31
C ILE A 87 -0.22 -2.74 -8.17
N TYR A 88 -0.71 -3.72 -8.94
CA TYR A 88 -2.11 -4.14 -8.89
C TYR A 88 -2.48 -4.70 -7.51
N LYS A 89 -1.59 -5.45 -6.86
CA LYS A 89 -1.79 -5.93 -5.48
C LYS A 89 -1.95 -4.79 -4.48
N ASP A 90 -1.09 -3.77 -4.55
CA ASP A 90 -1.18 -2.60 -3.66
C ASP A 90 -2.48 -1.80 -3.93
N LEU A 91 -2.87 -1.60 -5.20
CA LEU A 91 -4.13 -0.92 -5.58
C LEU A 91 -5.38 -1.71 -5.16
N TYR A 92 -5.38 -3.02 -5.39
CA TYR A 92 -6.46 -3.92 -4.93
C TYR A 92 -6.58 -3.85 -3.41
N GLY A 93 -5.46 -3.97 -2.69
CA GLY A 93 -5.48 -3.91 -1.23
C GLY A 93 -5.98 -2.56 -0.71
N ILE A 94 -5.64 -1.44 -1.36
CA ILE A 94 -6.20 -0.12 -1.02
C ILE A 94 -7.71 -0.16 -1.10
N TRP A 95 -8.27 -0.66 -2.20
CA TRP A 95 -9.72 -0.79 -2.37
C TRP A 95 -10.37 -1.80 -1.42
N TYR A 96 -9.68 -2.90 -1.12
CA TYR A 96 -10.19 -3.97 -0.28
C TYR A 96 -10.31 -3.50 1.17
N VAL A 97 -9.25 -2.94 1.76
CA VAL A 97 -9.25 -2.41 3.14
C VAL A 97 -10.31 -1.35 3.31
N ALA A 98 -10.49 -0.56 2.27
CA ALA A 98 -11.45 0.51 2.14
C ALA A 98 -12.93 0.07 2.05
N THR A 99 -13.23 -1.10 1.51
CA THR A 99 -14.64 -1.43 1.15
C THR A 99 -15.13 -2.78 1.66
N GLN A 100 -14.25 -3.74 1.93
CA GLN A 100 -14.64 -5.13 2.16
C GLN A 100 -14.45 -5.61 3.61
N LEU A 101 -13.94 -4.77 4.51
CA LEU A 101 -13.69 -5.14 5.92
C LEU A 101 -14.82 -4.71 6.88
N GLY A 102 -15.97 -4.31 6.35
CA GLY A 102 -17.13 -3.90 7.14
C GLY A 102 -16.80 -2.69 8.04
N LYS A 103 -17.06 -2.79 9.35
CA LYS A 103 -16.81 -1.68 10.30
C LYS A 103 -15.34 -1.23 10.34
N PHE A 104 -14.39 -2.12 10.03
CA PHE A 104 -12.98 -1.74 9.93
C PHE A 104 -12.73 -0.81 8.74
N SER A 105 -13.41 -1.05 7.62
CA SER A 105 -13.37 -0.16 6.46
C SER A 105 -13.93 1.23 6.81
N ASP A 106 -15.11 1.29 7.42
CA ASP A 106 -15.72 2.56 7.81
C ASP A 106 -14.81 3.38 8.73
N LYS A 107 -14.21 2.72 9.74
CA LYS A 107 -13.27 3.34 10.67
C LYS A 107 -12.01 3.83 9.95
N ALA A 108 -11.38 2.97 9.14
CA ALA A 108 -10.17 3.31 8.41
C ALA A 108 -10.35 4.57 7.55
N ILE A 109 -11.50 4.71 6.88
CA ILE A 109 -11.77 5.86 6.01
C ILE A 109 -11.99 7.15 6.80
N ILE A 110 -12.56 7.07 7.99
CA ILE A 110 -12.64 8.23 8.90
C ILE A 110 -11.23 8.62 9.35
N GLU A 111 -10.41 7.66 9.77
CA GLU A 111 -9.08 7.91 10.32
C GLU A 111 -8.07 8.36 9.26
N VAL A 112 -8.23 7.94 8.00
CA VAL A 112 -7.46 8.51 6.86
C VAL A 112 -7.59 10.03 6.85
N LYS A 113 -8.79 10.60 7.11
CA LYS A 113 -8.99 12.06 7.10
C LYS A 113 -8.17 12.77 8.19
N ASP A 114 -7.92 12.12 9.31
CA ASP A 114 -7.09 12.69 10.37
C ASP A 114 -5.61 12.61 10.00
N LEU A 115 -5.16 11.52 9.37
CA LEU A 115 -3.82 11.44 8.77
C LEU A 115 -3.60 12.50 7.68
N VAL A 116 -4.62 12.82 6.89
CA VAL A 116 -4.56 13.90 5.89
C VAL A 116 -4.25 15.25 6.53
N LYS A 117 -4.87 15.57 7.68
CA LYS A 117 -4.63 16.85 8.37
C LYS A 117 -3.17 16.96 8.81
N GLN A 118 -2.60 15.87 9.32
CA GLN A 118 -1.22 15.81 9.80
C GLN A 118 -0.21 15.83 8.64
N HIS A 119 -0.55 15.22 7.49
CA HIS A 119 0.36 15.01 6.37
C HIS A 119 -0.19 15.50 5.03
N SER A 120 -0.73 16.73 4.99
CA SER A 120 -1.44 17.28 3.82
C SER A 120 -0.65 17.25 2.51
N LYS A 121 0.68 17.47 2.55
CA LYS A 121 1.56 17.36 1.37
C LYS A 121 1.65 15.92 0.85
N TRP A 122 1.68 14.95 1.75
CA TRP A 122 1.70 13.54 1.38
C TRP A 122 0.34 13.13 0.84
N PHE A 123 -0.76 13.65 1.41
CA PHE A 123 -2.08 13.41 0.86
C PHE A 123 -2.24 13.91 -0.57
N LYS A 124 -1.79 15.14 -0.87
CA LYS A 124 -1.76 15.63 -2.26
C LYS A 124 -0.97 14.71 -3.19
N ARG A 125 0.13 14.12 -2.69
CA ARG A 125 0.92 13.16 -3.47
C ARG A 125 0.19 11.84 -3.67
N PHE A 126 -0.46 11.32 -2.64
CA PHE A 126 -1.30 10.12 -2.71
C PHE A 126 -2.41 10.30 -3.75
N GLN A 127 -3.18 11.39 -3.66
CA GLN A 127 -4.23 11.73 -4.63
C GLN A 127 -3.66 11.76 -6.05
N LYS A 128 -2.56 12.51 -6.25
CA LYS A 128 -1.90 12.60 -7.55
C LYS A 128 -1.48 11.23 -8.09
N ASN A 129 -0.85 10.38 -7.28
CA ASN A 129 -0.42 9.06 -7.71
C ASN A 129 -1.61 8.22 -8.19
N ILE A 130 -2.72 8.22 -7.44
CA ILE A 130 -3.94 7.48 -7.80
C ILE A 130 -4.52 8.01 -9.11
N PHE A 131 -4.75 9.32 -9.21
CA PHE A 131 -5.35 9.91 -10.41
C PHE A 131 -4.48 9.72 -11.65
N GLU A 132 -3.16 9.91 -11.54
CA GLU A 132 -2.24 9.66 -12.66
C GLU A 132 -2.25 8.20 -13.13
N TRP A 133 -2.36 7.25 -12.21
CA TRP A 133 -2.49 5.84 -12.58
C TRP A 133 -3.84 5.57 -13.25
N THR A 134 -4.94 6.04 -12.68
CA THR A 134 -6.28 5.79 -13.23
C THR A 134 -6.49 6.43 -14.60
N ASP A 135 -5.87 7.57 -14.85
CA ASP A 135 -5.95 8.28 -16.14
C ASP A 135 -5.16 7.56 -17.25
N LYS A 136 -4.09 6.86 -16.88
CA LYS A 136 -3.23 6.11 -17.83
C LYS A 136 -3.62 4.64 -17.98
N ALA A 137 -4.39 4.10 -17.03
CA ALA A 137 -4.75 2.68 -17.00
C ALA A 137 -5.57 2.27 -18.23
N THR A 138 -5.03 1.30 -18.97
CA THR A 138 -5.68 0.69 -20.14
C THR A 138 -6.82 -0.25 -19.72
N PRO A 139 -7.71 -0.67 -20.64
CA PRO A 139 -8.70 -1.71 -20.33
C PRO A 139 -8.07 -2.98 -19.75
N LEU A 140 -6.89 -3.38 -20.24
CA LEU A 140 -6.17 -4.56 -19.74
C LEU A 140 -5.69 -4.37 -18.28
N ASP A 141 -5.23 -3.16 -17.92
CA ASP A 141 -4.85 -2.85 -16.54
C ASP A 141 -6.04 -2.99 -15.58
N TRP A 142 -7.21 -2.50 -16.00
CA TRP A 142 -8.44 -2.65 -15.23
C TRP A 142 -8.86 -4.12 -15.12
N THR A 143 -8.83 -4.90 -16.20
CA THR A 143 -9.10 -6.34 -16.14
C THR A 143 -8.17 -7.06 -15.16
N ARG A 144 -6.87 -6.74 -15.17
CA ARG A 144 -5.90 -7.32 -14.23
C ARG A 144 -6.18 -6.93 -12.79
N LEU A 145 -6.52 -5.67 -12.53
CA LEU A 145 -6.86 -5.19 -11.19
C LEU A 145 -8.15 -5.84 -10.68
N GLU A 146 -9.21 -5.86 -11.48
CA GLU A 146 -10.51 -6.46 -11.13
C GLU A 146 -10.41 -7.96 -10.89
N SER A 147 -9.57 -8.67 -11.65
CA SER A 147 -9.35 -10.11 -11.47
C SER A 147 -8.72 -10.51 -10.12
N GLN A 148 -8.23 -9.54 -9.34
CA GLN A 148 -7.72 -9.78 -7.99
C GLN A 148 -8.84 -9.97 -6.96
N ASP A 149 -10.08 -9.55 -7.26
CA ASP A 149 -11.20 -9.65 -6.33
C ASP A 149 -11.99 -10.96 -6.53
N PRO A 150 -11.86 -11.94 -5.62
CA PRO A 150 -12.57 -13.21 -5.74
C PRO A 150 -14.09 -13.06 -5.64
N TYR A 151 -14.58 -11.97 -5.06
CA TYR A 151 -16.02 -11.70 -4.91
C TYR A 151 -16.60 -10.86 -6.04
N GLY A 152 -15.77 -10.39 -6.99
CA GLY A 152 -16.19 -9.63 -8.17
C GLY A 152 -16.92 -8.33 -7.87
N LYS A 153 -16.68 -7.71 -6.70
CA LYS A 153 -17.25 -6.41 -6.31
C LYS A 153 -16.41 -5.23 -6.78
N LEU A 154 -15.12 -5.46 -7.05
CA LEU A 154 -14.21 -4.49 -7.62
C LEU A 154 -14.50 -4.32 -9.12
N HIS A 155 -14.99 -3.14 -9.47
CA HIS A 155 -15.06 -2.66 -10.84
C HIS A 155 -14.46 -1.26 -10.92
N LYS A 156 -13.96 -0.88 -12.10
CA LYS A 156 -13.45 0.45 -12.42
C LYS A 156 -14.39 1.56 -11.91
N VAL A 157 -15.69 1.43 -12.17
CA VAL A 157 -16.69 2.43 -11.75
C VAL A 157 -16.72 2.59 -10.24
N ASN A 158 -16.74 1.47 -9.49
CA ASN A 158 -16.77 1.48 -8.03
C ASN A 158 -15.47 2.03 -7.45
N PHE A 159 -14.31 1.63 -8.01
CA PHE A 159 -13.01 2.15 -7.60
C PHE A 159 -12.95 3.67 -7.82
N MET A 160 -13.35 4.17 -8.98
CA MET A 160 -13.33 5.60 -9.29
C MET A 160 -14.31 6.39 -8.41
N TYR A 161 -15.50 5.85 -8.15
CA TYR A 161 -16.46 6.46 -7.22
C TYR A 161 -15.86 6.60 -5.82
N LEU A 162 -15.22 5.53 -5.34
CA LEU A 162 -14.55 5.48 -4.05
C LEU A 162 -13.44 6.55 -3.95
N MET A 163 -12.58 6.59 -4.96
CA MET A 163 -11.47 7.54 -5.01
C MET A 163 -12.01 8.98 -5.01
N LYS A 164 -13.02 9.32 -5.82
CA LYS A 164 -13.62 10.67 -5.80
C LYS A 164 -14.30 11.05 -4.49
N LYS A 165 -14.80 10.07 -3.73
CA LYS A 165 -15.47 10.34 -2.46
C LYS A 165 -14.47 10.64 -1.35
N TRP A 166 -13.24 10.15 -1.46
CA TRP A 166 -12.25 10.13 -0.37
C TRP A 166 -10.98 10.93 -0.66
N LEU A 167 -10.64 11.08 -1.94
CA LEU A 167 -9.56 11.89 -2.51
C LEU A 167 -10.16 13.17 -3.06
#